data_AF-A0A1Q9NX15-F1
#
_entry.id   AF-A0A1Q9NX15-F1
#
_cell.length_a   1.000
_cell.length_b   1.000
_cell.length_c   1.000
_cell.angle_alpha   90.00
_cell.angle_beta   90.00
_cell.angle_gamma   90.00
#
_symmetry.space_group_name_H-M   'P 1'
#
loop_
_entity.id
_entity.type
_entity.pdbx_description
1 polymer ?
#
loop_
_entity_poly.entity_id
_entity_poly.type
_entity_poly.pdbx_seq_one_letter_code
_entity_poly.pdbx_strand_id
1 'polypeptide(L)'
;MINNIINVQDSIMNKLMDNENKFNLSQDKWSYLGSLLSLFGAKQEKDKIVLEWDSPDVTQFESLTKIMSKLINRNLFGSYSRARKRWLIRVV
;
A
#
# COMPACT_ATOMS: atom_id res chain seq x y z
N MET A 1 20.39 -0.06 20.03
CA MET A 1 18.94 0.17 19.82
C MET A 1 18.48 -0.05 18.37
N ILE A 2 19.32 0.17 17.35
CA ILE A 2 18.94 0.02 15.93
C ILE A 2 18.69 -1.45 15.51
N ASN A 3 19.44 -2.40 16.08
CA ASN A 3 19.32 -3.83 15.73
C ASN A 3 17.96 -4.46 16.05
N ASN A 4 17.20 -3.92 17.00
CA ASN A 4 15.88 -4.48 17.36
C ASN A 4 14.78 -4.08 16.37
N ILE A 5 14.90 -2.95 15.67
CA ILE A 5 13.85 -2.48 14.74
C ILE A 5 13.94 -3.24 13.41
N ILE A 6 15.16 -3.52 12.94
CA ILE A 6 15.41 -4.31 11.72
C ILE A 6 14.85 -5.72 11.89
N ASN A 7 15.11 -6.36 13.03
CA ASN A 7 14.61 -7.70 13.34
C ASN A 7 13.07 -7.79 13.38
N VAL A 8 12.40 -6.71 13.81
CA VAL A 8 10.92 -6.65 13.81
C VAL A 8 10.38 -6.50 12.38
N GLN A 9 11.01 -5.66 11.55
CA GLN A 9 10.63 -5.50 10.15
C GLN A 9 10.81 -6.81 9.37
N ASP A 10 11.92 -7.51 9.59
CA ASP A 10 12.20 -8.79 8.93
C ASP A 10 11.26 -9.91 9.41
N SER A 11 10.91 -9.94 10.70
CA SER A 11 9.93 -10.90 11.23
C SER A 11 8.53 -10.69 10.66
N ILE A 12 8.11 -9.43 10.49
CA ILE A 12 6.84 -9.09 9.84
C ILE A 12 6.89 -9.47 8.36
N MET A 13 7.99 -9.17 7.66
CA MET A 13 8.16 -9.49 6.25
C MET A 13 8.12 -11.00 6.01
N ASN A 14 8.80 -11.80 6.85
CA ASN A 14 8.79 -13.26 6.75
C ASN A 14 7.41 -13.84 7.01
N LYS A 15 6.64 -13.32 7.99
CA LYS A 15 5.25 -13.74 8.22
C LYS A 15 4.30 -13.38 7.08
N LEU A 16 4.58 -12.28 6.37
CA LEU A 16 3.81 -11.90 5.19
C LEU A 16 4.15 -12.82 3.99
N MET A 17 5.43 -13.15 3.80
CA MET A 17 5.91 -14.05 2.75
C MET A 17 5.49 -15.51 2.98
N ASP A 18 5.48 -15.98 4.23
CA ASP A 18 4.99 -17.32 4.59
C ASP A 18 3.48 -17.47 4.34
N ASN A 19 2.74 -16.36 4.39
CA ASN A 19 1.33 -16.35 3.98
C ASN A 19 1.17 -16.32 2.45
N GLU A 20 2.07 -15.71 1.69
CA GLU A 20 2.00 -15.74 0.21
C GLU A 20 2.03 -17.16 -0.35
N ASN A 21 2.74 -18.10 0.29
CA ASN A 21 2.77 -19.51 -0.15
C ASN A 21 1.48 -20.30 0.15
N LYS A 22 0.60 -19.81 1.03
CA LYS A 22 -0.70 -20.44 1.34
C LYS A 22 -1.87 -19.84 0.54
N PHE A 23 -1.67 -18.67 -0.06
CA PHE A 23 -2.67 -18.05 -0.91
C PHE A 23 -2.23 -18.16 -2.37
N ASN A 24 -2.78 -19.16 -3.07
CA ASN A 24 -2.83 -19.18 -4.54
C ASN A 24 -3.63 -17.97 -5.04
N LEU A 25 -3.06 -16.78 -4.96
CA LEU A 25 -3.57 -15.55 -5.55
C LEU A 25 -3.13 -15.54 -7.02
N SER A 26 -3.80 -16.34 -7.85
CA SER A 26 -3.91 -16.05 -9.29
C SER A 26 -4.75 -14.78 -9.54
N GLN A 27 -5.30 -14.19 -8.48
CA GLN A 27 -5.98 -12.90 -8.46
C GLN A 27 -4.96 -11.75 -8.53
N ASP A 28 -5.20 -10.83 -9.47
CA ASP A 28 -4.41 -9.60 -9.65
C ASP A 28 -4.18 -8.87 -8.32
N LYS A 29 -2.93 -8.86 -7.83
CA LYS A 29 -2.54 -8.24 -6.54
C LYS A 29 -2.99 -6.77 -6.42
N TRP A 30 -3.14 -6.08 -7.55
CA TRP A 30 -3.69 -4.72 -7.60
C TRP A 30 -5.19 -4.66 -7.24
N SER A 31 -5.99 -5.58 -7.78
CA SER A 31 -7.40 -5.74 -7.44
C SER A 31 -7.59 -6.10 -5.96
N TYR A 32 -6.69 -6.93 -5.41
CA TYR A 32 -6.68 -7.23 -3.97
C TYR A 32 -6.36 -6.00 -3.12
N LEU A 33 -5.32 -5.24 -3.47
CA LEU A 33 -4.97 -4.00 -2.77
C LEU A 33 -6.14 -3.00 -2.77
N GLY A 34 -6.81 -2.82 -3.91
CA GLY A 34 -7.98 -1.95 -3.99
C GLY A 34 -9.15 -2.44 -3.16
N SER A 35 -9.39 -3.75 -3.11
CA SER A 35 -10.41 -4.36 -2.25
C SER A 35 -10.10 -4.13 -0.76
N LEU A 36 -8.85 -4.33 -0.34
CA LEU A 36 -8.41 -4.08 1.03
C LEU A 36 -8.57 -2.60 1.41
N LEU A 37 -8.18 -1.69 0.53
CA LEU A 37 -8.27 -0.25 0.78
C LEU A 37 -9.73 0.26 0.75
N SER A 38 -10.63 -0.41 0.04
CA SER A 38 -12.05 -0.07 0.05
C SER A 38 -12.70 -0.22 1.43
N LEU A 39 -12.18 -1.13 2.27
CA LEU A 39 -12.59 -1.28 3.68
C LEU A 39 -12.28 -0.03 4.51
N PHE A 40 -11.32 0.77 4.06
CA PHE A 40 -10.93 2.05 4.67
C PHE A 40 -11.53 3.27 3.93
N GLY A 41 -12.54 3.05 3.09
CA GLY A 41 -13.22 4.11 2.33
C GLY A 41 -12.48 4.56 1.07
N ALA A 42 -11.45 3.82 0.62
CA ALA A 42 -10.79 4.12 -0.63
C ALA A 42 -11.67 3.76 -1.84
N LYS A 43 -11.50 4.51 -2.93
CA LYS A 43 -12.16 4.24 -4.21
C LYS A 43 -11.13 3.75 -5.21
N GLN A 44 -11.28 2.51 -5.67
CA GLN A 44 -10.47 1.97 -6.76
C GLN A 44 -11.08 2.33 -8.11
N GLU A 45 -10.24 2.89 -8.97
CA GLU A 45 -10.46 3.05 -10.41
C GLU A 45 -9.47 2.15 -11.18
N LYS A 46 -9.61 2.06 -12.50
CA LYS A 46 -8.85 1.13 -13.36
C LYS A 46 -7.33 1.21 -13.15
N ASP A 47 -6.80 2.43 -13.06
CA ASP A 47 -5.36 2.74 -13.00
C ASP A 47 -4.92 3.38 -11.67
N LYS A 48 -5.88 3.68 -10.78
CA LYS A 48 -5.60 4.42 -9.56
C LYS A 48 -6.49 4.04 -8.39
N ILE A 49 -5.98 4.21 -7.17
CA ILE A 49 -6.75 4.14 -5.93
C ILE A 49 -6.77 5.54 -5.30
N VAL A 50 -7.95 6.00 -4.92
CA VAL A 50 -8.18 7.30 -4.29
C VAL A 50 -8.45 7.07 -2.81
N LEU A 51 -7.63 7.68 -1.96
CA LEU A 51 -7.76 7.66 -0.50
C LEU A 51 -8.24 9.03 -0.04
N GLU A 52 -9.45 9.08 0.51
CA GLU A 52 -10.02 10.29 1.12
C GLU A 52 -9.35 10.51 2.49
N TRP A 53 -8.11 10.99 2.46
CA TRP A 53 -7.29 11.25 3.64
C TRP A 53 -6.77 12.69 3.58
N ASP A 54 -7.41 13.58 4.34
CA ASP A 54 -7.04 15.00 4.45
C ASP A 54 -5.91 15.23 5.47
N SER A 55 -4.87 14.40 5.44
CA SER A 55 -3.63 14.66 6.16
C SER A 55 -2.57 15.13 5.17
N PRO A 56 -1.96 16.31 5.40
CA PRO A 56 -0.86 16.80 4.59
C PRO A 56 0.48 16.13 4.95
N ASP A 57 0.51 15.16 5.88
CA ASP A 57 1.72 14.41 6.21
C ASP A 57 2.12 13.48 5.05
N VAL A 58 2.95 14.04 4.17
CA VAL A 58 3.47 13.37 2.98
C VAL A 58 4.31 12.16 3.34
N THR A 59 5.05 12.19 4.45
CA THR A 59 6.00 11.15 4.82
C THR A 59 5.29 9.85 5.22
N GLN A 60 4.17 9.94 5.94
CA GLN A 60 3.35 8.77 6.27
C GLN A 60 2.79 8.11 5.00
N PHE A 61 2.29 8.93 4.08
CA PHE A 61 1.71 8.43 2.84
C PHE A 61 2.74 7.80 1.90
N GLU A 62 3.91 8.42 1.74
CA GLU A 62 5.00 7.84 0.97
C GLU A 62 5.46 6.50 1.54
N SER A 63 5.51 6.39 2.87
CA SER A 63 5.86 5.14 3.55
C SER A 63 4.83 4.03 3.26
N LEU A 64 3.55 4.36 3.33
CA LEU A 64 2.46 3.44 2.97
C LEU A 64 2.52 3.02 1.50
N THR A 65 2.76 3.96 0.59
CA THR A 65 2.88 3.68 -0.85
C THR A 65 4.04 2.72 -1.13
N LYS A 66 5.17 2.86 -0.43
CA LYS A 66 6.32 1.95 -0.53
C LYS A 66 5.99 0.55 -0.01
N ILE A 67 5.27 0.44 1.12
CA ILE A 67 4.83 -0.85 1.66
C ILE A 67 3.88 -1.54 0.68
N MET A 68 2.91 -0.81 0.13
CA MET A 68 1.96 -1.34 -0.85
C MET A 68 2.66 -1.79 -2.14
N SER A 69 3.64 -1.03 -2.62
CA SER A 69 4.44 -1.39 -3.80
C SER A 69 5.12 -2.75 -3.62
N LYS A 70 5.70 -2.99 -2.44
CA LYS A 70 6.31 -4.27 -2.09
C LYS A 70 5.28 -5.39 -2.00
N LEU A 71 4.13 -5.14 -1.36
CA LEU A 71 3.06 -6.14 -1.19
C LEU A 71 2.53 -6.66 -2.53
N ILE A 72 2.36 -5.78 -3.52
CA ILE A 72 1.83 -6.17 -4.82
C ILE A 72 2.91 -6.47 -5.87
N ASN A 73 4.20 -6.33 -5.50
CA ASN A 73 5.35 -6.42 -6.40
C ASN A 73 5.19 -5.56 -7.67
N ARG A 74 4.76 -4.30 -7.51
CA ARG A 74 4.67 -3.29 -8.58
C ARG A 74 5.15 -1.95 -8.08
N ASN A 75 5.68 -1.14 -8.99
CA ASN A 75 6.00 0.25 -8.66
C ASN A 75 4.71 1.04 -8.53
N LEU A 76 4.47 1.61 -7.34
CA LEU A 76 3.38 2.55 -7.13
C LEU A 76 3.91 3.95 -6.96
N PHE A 77 3.19 4.91 -7.54
CA PHE A 77 3.40 6.33 -7.34
C PHE A 77 2.25 6.92 -6.53
N GLY A 78 2.64 7.70 -5.51
CA GLY A 78 1.74 8.35 -4.58
C GLY A 78 1.75 9.87 -4.76
N SER A 79 0.58 10.52 -4.76
CA SER A 79 0.50 11.99 -4.83
C SER A 79 -0.67 12.57 -4.05
N TYR A 80 -0.46 13.72 -3.42
CA TYR A 80 -1.50 14.44 -2.70
C TYR A 80 -2.13 15.52 -3.57
N SER A 81 -3.45 15.49 -3.70
CA SER A 81 -4.22 16.56 -4.30
C SER A 81 -4.67 17.55 -3.22
N ARG A 82 -3.92 18.65 -3.04
CA ARG A 82 -4.30 19.72 -2.10
C ARG A 82 -5.69 20.30 -2.41
N ALA A 83 -6.01 20.48 -3.70
CA ALA A 83 -7.29 21.02 -4.14
C ALA A 83 -8.48 20.11 -3.77
N ARG A 84 -8.26 18.79 -3.72
CA ARG A 84 -9.31 17.81 -3.40
C ARG A 84 -9.12 17.15 -2.04
N LYS A 85 -8.14 17.59 -1.25
CA LYS A 85 -7.84 17.11 0.11
C LYS A 85 -7.74 15.58 0.22
N ARG A 86 -7.09 14.96 -0.77
CA ARG A 86 -7.06 13.49 -0.92
C ARG A 86 -5.78 12.99 -1.55
N TRP A 87 -5.49 11.73 -1.30
CA TRP A 87 -4.33 11.05 -1.83
C TRP A 87 -4.67 10.11 -3.00
N LEU A 88 -3.73 9.99 -3.94
CA LEU A 88 -3.86 9.18 -5.15
C LEU A 88 -2.69 8.21 -5.23
N ILE A 89 -2.98 6.93 -5.43
CA ILE A 89 -2.00 5.87 -5.68
C ILE A 89 -2.20 5.37 -7.12
N ARG A 90 -1.12 5.24 -7.89
CA ARG A 90 -1.15 4.76 -9.28
C ARG A 90 -0.07 3.72 -9.52
N VAL A 91 -0.33 2.77 -10.43
CA VAL A 91 0.72 1.87 -10.94
C VAL A 91 1.58 2.65 -11.95
N VAL A 92 2.90 2.47 -11.89
CA VAL A 92 3.88 3.01 -12.84
C VAL A 92 4.45 1.90 -13.69
#